data_AF-A0A3A0G685-F1
#
_entry.id   AF-A0A3A0G685-F1
#
_cell.length_a   1.000
_cell.length_b   1.000
_cell.length_c   1.000
_cell.angle_alpha   90.00
_cell.angle_beta   90.00
_cell.angle_gamma   90.00
#
_symmetry.space_group_name_H-M   'P 1'
#
loop_
_entity.id
_entity.type
_entity.pdbx_description
1 polymer ?
#
loop_
_entity_poly.entity_id
_entity_poly.type
_entity_poly.pdbx_seq_one_letter_code
_entity_poly.pdbx_strand_id
1 'polypeptide(L)'
;MAVEIKMPQLGESVFEGTIGKWLKQPGQTVEKYEPLLEVITDKVDTEITAVESGTLLEILVPEGETVKVGTVLALVGAAGEGTGAVAAPAAAPTAPAGVAVPAAPA
;
A
#
# COMPACT_ATOMS: atom_id res chain seq x y z
N MET A 1 14.73 1.02 -7.06
CA MET A 1 15.08 2.11 -6.14
C MET A 1 13.97 2.21 -5.12
N ALA A 2 14.28 1.99 -3.84
CA ALA A 2 13.30 2.15 -2.78
C ALA A 2 13.20 3.62 -2.37
N VAL A 3 11.98 4.12 -2.28
CA VAL A 3 11.58 5.40 -1.73
C VAL A 3 11.32 5.22 -0.25
N GLU A 4 12.11 5.88 0.58
CA GLU A 4 11.92 5.93 2.03
C GLU A 4 10.82 6.93 2.38
N ILE A 5 9.74 6.44 2.97
CA ILE A 5 8.67 7.26 3.51
C ILE A 5 9.11 7.69 4.90
N LYS A 6 9.51 8.95 5.02
CA LYS A 6 9.87 9.57 6.30
C LYS A 6 8.75 10.44 6.81
N MET A 7 8.71 10.59 8.13
CA MET A 7 7.79 11.49 8.78
C MET A 7 8.09 12.95 8.36
N PRO A 8 7.15 13.64 7.70
CA PRO A 8 7.31 15.04 7.36
C PRO A 8 7.23 15.90 8.63
N GLN A 9 7.74 17.12 8.53
CA GLN A 9 7.52 18.12 9.58
C GLN A 9 6.04 18.51 9.62
N LEU A 10 5.36 18.23 10.74
CA LEU A 10 3.92 18.45 10.91
C LEU A 10 3.59 19.81 11.58
N GLY A 11 4.56 20.74 11.59
CA GLY A 11 4.40 22.11 12.09
C GLY A 11 5.70 22.64 12.68
N GLU A 12 5.82 23.97 12.81
CA GLU A 12 7.03 24.63 13.36
C GLU A 12 7.37 24.25 14.81
N SER A 13 6.47 23.57 15.53
CA SER A 13 6.68 23.11 16.92
C SER A 13 6.35 21.64 17.16
N VAL A 14 6.06 20.85 16.12
CA VAL A 14 5.69 19.43 16.24
C VAL A 14 6.83 18.58 15.70
N PHE A 15 7.59 17.98 16.61
CA PHE A 15 8.78 17.18 16.30
C PHE A 15 8.53 15.67 16.35
N GLU A 16 7.32 15.26 16.71
CA GLU A 16 6.94 13.86 16.88
C GLU A 16 5.44 13.68 16.61
N GLY A 17 5.06 12.47 16.21
CA GLY A 17 3.65 12.10 16.06
C GLY A 17 3.47 10.59 16.05
N THR A 18 2.25 10.17 16.31
CA THR A 18 1.89 8.78 16.53
C THR A 18 1.20 8.25 15.30
N ILE A 19 1.59 7.07 14.82
CA ILE A 19 0.87 6.42 13.72
C ILE A 19 -0.52 6.04 14.21
N GLY A 20 -1.55 6.63 13.64
CA GLY A 20 -2.93 6.32 13.96
C GLY A 20 -3.35 5.00 13.35
N LYS A 21 -3.31 4.92 12.01
CA LYS A 21 -3.75 3.74 11.28
C LYS A 21 -3.05 3.62 9.93
N TRP A 22 -2.64 2.40 9.59
CA TRP A 22 -2.14 2.07 8.26
C TRP A 22 -3.31 1.78 7.31
N LEU A 23 -3.35 2.47 6.17
CA LEU A 23 -4.29 2.17 5.07
C LEU A 23 -3.68 1.19 4.05
N LYS A 24 -2.34 1.10 4.01
CA LYS A 24 -1.58 0.20 3.14
C LYS A 24 -0.71 -0.76 3.96
N GLN A 25 -0.46 -1.95 3.41
CA GLN A 25 0.27 -3.04 4.06
C GLN A 25 1.49 -3.47 3.22
N PRO A 26 2.53 -4.05 3.84
CA PRO A 26 3.70 -4.51 3.10
C PRO A 26 3.28 -5.56 2.08
N GLY A 27 3.74 -5.39 0.85
CA GLY A 27 3.35 -6.14 -0.34
C GLY A 27 2.23 -5.49 -1.16
N GLN A 28 1.55 -4.44 -0.68
CA GLN A 28 0.53 -3.74 -1.45
C GLN A 28 1.11 -2.69 -2.39
N THR A 29 0.52 -2.58 -3.57
CA THR A 29 0.78 -1.51 -4.52
C THR A 29 0.15 -0.20 -4.03
N VAL A 30 0.91 0.89 -4.14
CA VAL A 30 0.53 2.24 -3.75
C VAL A 30 0.73 3.17 -4.94
N GLU A 31 -0.19 4.12 -5.14
CA GLU A 31 -0.08 5.08 -6.25
C GLU A 31 0.40 6.45 -5.80
N LYS A 32 1.02 7.22 -6.70
CA LYS A 32 1.39 8.60 -6.45
C LYS A 32 0.15 9.41 -6.03
N TYR A 33 0.28 10.21 -4.98
CA TYR A 33 -0.82 10.95 -4.34
C TYR A 33 -1.84 10.09 -3.59
N GLU A 34 -1.56 8.81 -3.36
CA GLU A 34 -2.43 7.94 -2.58
C GLU A 34 -2.05 7.98 -1.07
N PRO A 35 -3.04 8.08 -0.17
CA PRO A 35 -2.78 8.04 1.28
C PRO A 35 -2.33 6.64 1.73
N LEU A 36 -1.19 6.59 2.39
CA LEU A 36 -0.55 5.37 2.90
C LEU A 36 -1.01 5.05 4.33
N LEU A 37 -1.02 6.07 5.18
CA LEU A 37 -1.35 5.98 6.60
C LEU A 37 -1.74 7.36 7.15
N GLU A 38 -2.38 7.37 8.31
CA GLU A 38 -2.64 8.57 9.10
C GLU A 38 -1.72 8.65 10.32
N VAL A 39 -1.16 9.84 10.53
CA VAL A 39 -0.42 10.20 11.73
C VAL A 39 -1.27 11.14 12.57
N ILE A 40 -1.48 10.76 13.82
CA ILE A 40 -2.16 11.57 14.82
C ILE A 40 -1.09 12.32 15.61
N THR A 41 -1.21 13.64 15.64
CA THR A 41 -0.39 14.49 16.53
C THR A 41 -1.25 15.06 17.64
N ASP A 42 -0.62 15.69 18.64
CA ASP A 42 -1.32 16.32 19.78
C ASP A 42 -2.39 17.35 19.37
N LYS A 43 -2.27 17.90 18.15
CA LYS A 43 -3.11 19.02 17.67
C LYS A 43 -3.93 18.70 16.43
N VAL A 44 -3.36 17.95 15.48
CA VAL A 44 -3.96 17.75 14.15
C VAL A 44 -3.58 16.38 13.59
N ASP A 45 -4.55 15.71 12.98
CA ASP A 45 -4.36 14.48 12.22
C ASP A 45 -3.82 14.83 10.82
N THR A 46 -2.73 14.21 10.39
CA THR A 46 -2.17 14.40 9.05
C THR A 46 -1.93 13.06 8.37
N GLU A 47 -2.33 12.96 7.11
CA GLU A 47 -2.11 11.79 6.27
C GLU A 47 -0.76 11.84 5.55
N ILE A 48 -0.09 10.69 5.51
CA ILE A 48 1.14 10.49 4.73
C ILE A 48 0.75 9.97 3.36
N THR A 49 0.97 10.78 2.33
CA THR A 49 0.70 10.42 0.93
C THR A 49 1.97 9.93 0.24
N ALA A 50 1.81 9.01 -0.71
CA ALA A 50 2.92 8.52 -1.50
C ALA A 50 3.40 9.57 -2.51
N VAL A 51 4.71 9.80 -2.53
CA VAL A 51 5.35 10.78 -3.44
C VAL A 51 5.49 10.23 -4.87
N GLU A 52 5.47 8.90 -5.01
CA GLU A 52 5.55 8.17 -6.26
C GLU A 52 4.77 6.84 -6.17
N SER A 53 4.39 6.26 -7.32
CA SER A 53 3.72 4.97 -7.36
C SER A 53 4.72 3.83 -7.17
N GLY A 54 4.40 2.85 -6.33
CA GLY A 54 5.30 1.76 -5.98
C GLY A 54 4.63 0.61 -5.23
N THR A 55 5.41 -0.19 -4.53
CA THR A 55 4.93 -1.27 -3.66
C THR A 55 5.52 -1.08 -2.27
N LEU A 56 4.69 -1.10 -1.22
CA LEU A 56 5.17 -1.03 0.16
C LEU A 56 6.03 -2.28 0.42
N LEU A 57 7.34 -2.13 0.64
CA LEU A 57 8.26 -3.25 0.88
C LEU A 57 8.12 -3.76 2.31
N GLU A 58 8.26 -2.84 3.26
CA GLU A 58 8.29 -3.13 4.68
C GLU A 58 7.86 -1.90 5.49
N ILE A 59 7.16 -2.15 6.59
CA ILE A 59 6.81 -1.16 7.61
C ILE A 59 7.82 -1.30 8.75
N LEU A 60 8.56 -0.23 9.05
CA LEU A 60 9.49 -0.20 10.18
C LEU A 60 8.78 0.18 11.48
N VAL A 61 7.68 0.94 11.35
CA VAL A 61 6.97 1.57 12.46
C VAL A 61 5.49 1.15 12.40
N PRO A 62 5.00 0.33 13.36
CA PRO A 62 3.62 -0.13 13.37
C PRO A 62 2.62 0.98 13.75
N GLU A 63 1.32 0.70 13.56
CA GLU A 63 0.26 1.56 14.11
C GLU A 63 0.30 1.62 15.64
N GLY A 64 0.04 2.79 16.19
CA GLY A 64 0.12 3.10 17.62
C GLY A 64 1.51 3.48 18.11
N GLU A 65 2.54 3.48 17.26
CA GLU A 65 3.90 3.87 17.64
C GLU A 65 4.16 5.36 17.41
N THR A 66 4.89 5.98 18.34
CA THR A 66 5.30 7.39 18.28
C THR A 66 6.69 7.53 17.68
N VAL A 67 6.81 8.35 16.66
CA VAL A 67 8.06 8.61 15.93
C VAL A 67 8.38 10.09 15.81
N LYS A 68 9.65 10.41 15.55
CA LYS A 68 10.14 11.78 15.40
C LYS A 68 10.16 12.21 13.93
N VAL A 69 10.05 13.52 13.69
CA VAL A 69 10.21 14.10 12.34
C VAL A 69 11.52 13.65 11.71
N GLY A 70 11.46 13.23 10.45
CA GLY A 70 12.59 12.69 9.71
C GLY A 70 12.89 11.21 9.96
N THR A 71 12.16 10.54 10.86
CA THR A 71 12.26 9.09 11.04
C THR A 71 11.66 8.37 9.85
N VAL A 72 12.31 7.31 9.36
CA VAL A 72 11.80 6.45 8.29
C VAL A 72 10.68 5.57 8.85
N LEU A 73 9.48 5.72 8.30
CA LEU A 73 8.27 4.98 8.67
C LEU A 73 8.19 3.65 7.92
N ALA A 74 8.46 3.68 6.62
CA ALA A 74 8.41 2.52 5.73
C ALA A 74 9.22 2.74 4.46
N LEU A 75 9.47 1.65 3.72
CA LEU A 75 10.07 1.69 2.39
C LEU A 75 9.05 1.32 1.32
N VAL A 76 9.00 2.08 0.24
CA VAL A 76 8.17 1.84 -0.94
C VAL A 76 9.10 1.58 -2.14
N GLY A 77 9.08 0.39 -2.71
CA GLY A 77 9.87 0.04 -3.90
C GLY A 77 9.20 0.52 -5.20
N ALA A 78 9.96 0.66 -6.28
CA ALA A 78 9.35 0.93 -7.59
C ALA A 78 8.47 -0.25 -8.02
N ALA A 79 7.46 0.00 -8.86
CA ALA A 79 6.56 -1.03 -9.38
C ALA A 79 7.35 -2.19 -10.02
N GLY A 80 7.46 -3.31 -9.28
CA GLY A 80 8.27 -4.47 -9.66
C GLY A 80 9.31 -4.93 -8.64
N GLU A 81 9.63 -4.14 -7.60
CA GLU A 81 10.56 -4.53 -6.52
C GLU A 81 9.87 -5.20 -5.32
N GLY A 82 8.54 -5.28 -5.32
CA GLY A 82 7.80 -6.12 -4.38
C GLY A 82 7.93 -7.60 -4.76
N THR A 83 8.48 -8.41 -3.85
CA THR A 83 8.48 -9.87 -3.96
C THR A 83 7.09 -10.36 -4.39
N GLY A 84 7.02 -10.91 -5.61
CA GLY A 84 5.99 -11.87 -6.03
C GLY A 84 4.55 -11.36 -6.11
N ALA A 85 4.23 -10.53 -7.10
CA ALA A 85 2.95 -10.67 -7.79
C ALA A 85 3.20 -11.38 -9.12
N VAL A 86 3.17 -12.71 -9.05
CA VAL A 86 3.03 -13.59 -10.20
C VAL A 86 1.97 -13.01 -11.12
N ALA A 87 2.35 -12.87 -12.38
CA ALA A 87 1.46 -12.66 -13.50
C ALA A 87 0.20 -13.52 -13.36
N ALA A 88 -0.92 -12.87 -13.07
CA ALA A 88 -2.22 -13.41 -13.47
C ALA A 88 -2.69 -12.57 -14.66
N PRO A 89 -2.28 -12.89 -15.90
CA PRO A 89 -3.13 -12.60 -17.02
C PRO A 89 -4.30 -13.57 -16.86
N ALA A 90 -5.32 -13.18 -16.09
CA ALA A 90 -6.65 -13.71 -16.30
C ALA A 90 -7.14 -13.09 -17.61
N ALA A 91 -6.53 -13.53 -18.71
CA ALA A 91 -7.08 -13.40 -20.03
C ALA A 91 -8.45 -14.06 -19.99
N ALA A 92 -9.46 -13.23 -20.19
CA ALA A 92 -10.81 -13.61 -20.54
C ALA A 92 -10.81 -14.47 -21.84
N PRO A 93 -11.99 -14.79 -22.38
CA PRO A 93 -13.02 -15.68 -21.91
C PRO A 93 -13.17 -16.87 -22.89
N THR A 94 -13.37 -18.08 -22.42
CA THR A 94 -13.80 -19.20 -23.29
C THR A 94 -15.16 -19.72 -22.87
N ALA A 95 -16.18 -19.03 -23.37
CA ALA A 95 -17.40 -19.67 -23.85
C ALA A 95 -17.50 -19.32 -25.35
N PRO A 96 -18.13 -20.11 -26.24
CA PRO A 96 -18.90 -21.33 -26.02
C PRO A 96 -18.55 -22.47 -27.02
N ALA A 97 -18.65 -23.72 -26.59
CA ALA A 97 -18.88 -24.87 -27.47
C ALA A 97 -19.66 -25.88 -26.62
N GLY A 98 -20.98 -25.94 -26.73
CA GLY A 98 -21.59 -26.55 -27.90
C GLY A 98 -21.79 -28.03 -27.59
N VAL A 99 -22.69 -28.35 -26.66
CA VAL A 99 -23.21 -29.71 -26.50
C VAL A 99 -24.62 -29.72 -27.02
N ALA A 100 -24.71 -29.83 -28.35
CA ALA A 100 -25.89 -30.35 -29.00
C ALA A 100 -25.96 -31.86 -28.66
N VAL A 101 -27.03 -32.25 -27.94
CA VAL A 101 -27.94 -33.45 -28.07
C VAL A 101 -27.32 -34.82 -28.46
N PRO A 102 -27.87 -36.01 -28.08
CA PRO A 102 -29.21 -36.29 -27.51
C PRO A 102 -29.33 -37.45 -26.47
N ALA A 103 -30.54 -37.55 -25.91
CA ALA A 103 -31.32 -38.72 -25.46
C ALA A 103 -30.64 -40.08 -25.18
N ALA A 104 -30.96 -40.70 -24.02
CA ALA A 104 -31.75 -41.94 -23.94
C ALA A 104 -31.98 -42.40 -22.48
N PRO A 105 -33.07 -43.14 -22.19
CA PRO A 105 -33.67 -43.32 -20.87
C PRO A 105 -33.24 -44.62 -20.16
N ALA A 106 -33.57 -44.71 -18.86
CA ALA A 106 -33.75 -45.96 -18.13
C ALA A 106 -34.89 -45.78 -17.12
#